data_AF-A0A376CXQ5-F1
#
_entry.id   AF-A0A376CXQ5-F1
#
_cell.length_a   1.000
_cell.length_b   1.000
_cell.length_c   1.000
_cell.angle_alpha   90.00
_cell.angle_beta   90.00
_cell.angle_gamma   90.00
#
_symmetry.space_group_name_H-M   'P 1'
#
loop_
_entity.id
_entity.type
_entity.pdbx_description
1 polymer ?
#
loop_
_entity_poly.entity_id
_entity_poly.type
_entity_poly.pdbx_seq_one_letter_code
_entity_poly.pdbx_strand_id
1 'polypeptide(L)'
;MHEISDVERAVNLRVAGVSYADIADRLGVDVIEAEDMVAGYLSAMSSESPDIRIRLELSRLDSLLKAIWKQAARGDSTAVGQALKITGQRATLLSKLGDNPLESGVSTELDGSVSEEMARLWKPADLKQGE
;
A
#
# COMPACT_ATOMS: atom_id res chain seq x y z
N MET A 1 -10.06 16.65 -30.42
CA MET A 1 -9.96 15.98 -29.11
C MET A 1 -10.14 14.51 -29.40
N HIS A 2 -9.07 13.70 -29.37
CA HIS A 2 -9.20 12.27 -29.63
C HIS A 2 -9.81 11.67 -28.36
N GLU A 3 -11.02 11.14 -28.48
CA GLU A 3 -11.70 10.47 -27.37
C GLU A 3 -10.96 9.15 -27.14
N ILE A 4 -10.44 8.96 -25.93
CA ILE A 4 -9.69 7.74 -25.57
C ILE A 4 -10.68 6.58 -25.54
N SER A 5 -10.37 5.49 -26.24
CA SER A 5 -11.23 4.29 -26.29
C SER A 5 -11.36 3.64 -24.92
N ASP A 6 -12.44 2.88 -24.68
CA ASP A 6 -12.62 2.18 -23.41
C ASP A 6 -11.52 1.15 -23.15
N VAL A 7 -10.94 0.55 -24.20
CA VAL A 7 -9.76 -0.31 -24.10
C VAL A 7 -8.55 0.46 -23.57
N GLU A 8 -8.24 1.63 -24.14
CA GLU A 8 -7.14 2.47 -23.67
C GLU A 8 -7.39 2.97 -22.24
N ARG A 9 -8.65 3.28 -21.87
CA ARG A 9 -9.03 3.63 -20.49
C ARG A 9 -8.80 2.46 -19.54
N ALA A 10 -9.26 1.25 -19.89
CA ALA A 10 -9.08 0.04 -19.10
C ALA A 10 -7.59 -0.26 -18.87
N VAL A 11 -6.77 -0.15 -19.91
CA VAL A 11 -5.33 -0.36 -19.85
C VAL A 11 -4.65 0.71 -18.99
N ASN A 12 -5.00 1.98 -19.14
CA ASN A 12 -4.43 3.05 -18.31
C ASN A 12 -4.75 2.84 -16.83
N LEU A 13 -5.97 2.43 -16.50
CA LEU A 13 -6.36 2.05 -15.15
C LEU A 13 -5.58 0.83 -14.66
N ARG A 14 -5.37 -0.17 -15.52
CA ARG A 14 -4.58 -1.35 -15.18
C ARG A 14 -3.13 -1.00 -14.87
N VAL A 15 -2.49 -0.20 -15.73
CA VAL A 15 -1.12 0.30 -15.54
C VAL A 15 -1.00 1.08 -14.24
N ALA A 16 -2.06 1.81 -13.86
CA ALA A 16 -2.15 2.51 -12.57
C ALA A 16 -2.36 1.57 -11.36
N GLY A 17 -2.48 0.25 -11.56
CA GLY A 17 -2.64 -0.74 -10.49
C GLY A 17 -4.09 -0.96 -10.04
N VAL A 18 -5.07 -0.52 -10.83
CA VAL A 18 -6.49 -0.72 -10.53
C VAL A 18 -6.89 -2.18 -10.83
N SER A 19 -7.71 -2.77 -9.95
CA SER A 19 -8.21 -4.13 -10.13
C SER A 19 -9.20 -4.23 -11.29
N TYR A 20 -9.38 -5.41 -11.90
CA TYR A 20 -10.36 -5.58 -12.98
C TYR A 20 -11.80 -5.30 -12.53
N ALA A 21 -12.14 -5.61 -11.28
CA ALA A 21 -13.44 -5.29 -10.72
C ALA A 21 -13.68 -3.78 -10.64
N ASP A 22 -12.71 -3.02 -10.12
CA ASP A 22 -12.82 -1.56 -10.06
C ASP A 22 -12.77 -0.91 -11.46
N ILE A 23 -12.09 -1.52 -12.43
CA ILE A 23 -12.09 -1.07 -13.83
C ILE A 23 -13.49 -1.27 -14.42
N ALA A 24 -14.07 -2.45 -14.26
CA ALA A 24 -15.41 -2.80 -14.72
C ALA A 24 -16.46 -1.83 -14.15
N ASP A 25 -16.42 -1.59 -12.83
CA ASP A 25 -17.31 -0.64 -12.16
C ASP A 25 -17.16 0.79 -12.70
N ARG A 26 -15.94 1.23 -13.04
CA ARG A 26 -15.68 2.57 -13.58
C ARG A 26 -16.08 2.74 -15.04
N LEU A 27 -16.02 1.66 -15.82
CA LEU A 27 -16.35 1.67 -17.24
C LEU A 27 -17.81 1.27 -17.52
N GLY A 28 -18.50 0.70 -16.53
CA GLY A 28 -19.88 0.22 -16.68
C GLY A 28 -19.98 -1.07 -17.51
N VAL A 29 -18.92 -1.89 -17.48
CA VAL A 29 -18.83 -3.19 -18.17
C VAL A 29 -18.74 -4.31 -17.13
N ASP A 30 -18.78 -5.56 -17.58
CA ASP A 30 -18.52 -6.68 -16.68
C ASP A 30 -17.01 -6.93 -16.47
N VAL A 31 -16.67 -7.68 -15.43
CA VAL A 31 -15.27 -7.92 -15.04
C VAL A 31 -14.51 -8.73 -16.10
N ILE A 32 -15.19 -9.64 -16.81
CA ILE A 32 -14.59 -10.47 -17.86
C ILE A 32 -14.29 -9.58 -19.07
N GLU A 33 -15.22 -8.70 -19.45
CA GLU A 33 -15.03 -7.72 -20.52
C GLU A 33 -13.85 -6.78 -20.22
N ALA A 34 -13.74 -6.27 -18.99
CA ALA A 34 -12.60 -5.45 -18.58
C ALA A 34 -11.26 -6.23 -18.64
N GLU A 35 -11.26 -7.51 -18.28
CA GLU A 35 -10.09 -8.39 -18.38
C GLU A 35 -9.69 -8.61 -19.84
N ASP A 36 -10.65 -8.92 -20.72
CA ASP A 36 -10.43 -9.15 -22.15
C ASP A 36 -9.88 -7.92 -22.86
N MET A 37 -10.42 -6.72 -22.56
CA MET A 37 -9.90 -5.45 -23.09
C MET A 37 -8.42 -5.27 -22.76
N VAL A 38 -8.04 -5.50 -21.50
CA VAL A 38 -6.66 -5.32 -21.03
C VAL A 38 -5.75 -6.41 -21.57
N ALA A 39 -6.16 -7.67 -21.50
CA ALA A 39 -5.38 -8.81 -21.96
C ALA A 39 -5.15 -8.77 -23.48
N GLY A 40 -6.18 -8.42 -24.26
CA GLY A 40 -6.08 -8.24 -25.70
C GLY A 40 -5.06 -7.14 -26.07
N TYR A 41 -5.10 -6.01 -25.36
CA TYR A 41 -4.17 -4.91 -25.60
C TYR A 41 -2.73 -5.23 -25.16
N LEU A 42 -2.55 -5.80 -23.96
CA LEU A 42 -1.21 -6.13 -23.44
C LEU A 42 -0.54 -7.29 -24.18
N SER A 43 -1.31 -8.27 -24.65
CA SER A 43 -0.79 -9.38 -25.47
C SER A 43 -0.26 -8.87 -26.81
N ALA A 44 -0.90 -7.85 -27.39
CA ALA A 44 -0.42 -7.16 -28.59
C ALA A 44 0.83 -6.29 -28.34
N MET A 45 1.06 -5.85 -27.10
CA MET A 45 2.13 -4.90 -26.75
C MET A 45 3.37 -5.47 -26.04
N SER A 46 3.39 -6.76 -25.69
CA SER A 46 4.52 -7.44 -25.04
C SER A 46 4.88 -6.96 -23.62
N SER A 47 4.50 -7.80 -22.64
CA SER A 47 4.91 -7.86 -21.22
C SER A 47 4.55 -6.70 -20.29
N GLU A 48 3.62 -6.99 -19.37
CA GLU A 48 3.32 -6.16 -18.19
C GLU A 48 4.60 -5.94 -17.36
N SER A 49 4.88 -4.69 -16.96
CA SER A 49 6.11 -4.40 -16.21
C SER A 49 6.05 -4.99 -14.79
N PRO A 50 7.21 -5.27 -14.15
CA PRO A 50 7.26 -5.69 -12.76
C PRO A 50 6.51 -4.75 -11.80
N ASP A 51 6.54 -3.44 -12.05
CA ASP A 51 5.90 -2.42 -11.21
C ASP A 51 4.38 -2.53 -11.24
N ILE A 52 3.82 -2.80 -12.43
CA ILE A 52 2.37 -3.01 -12.58
C ILE A 52 1.97 -4.22 -11.73
N ARG A 53 2.70 -5.33 -11.83
CA ARG A 53 2.45 -6.53 -11.00
C ARG A 53 2.50 -6.24 -9.50
N ILE A 54 3.46 -5.43 -9.05
CA ILE A 54 3.59 -5.02 -7.65
C ILE A 54 2.39 -4.18 -7.21
N ARG A 55 1.98 -3.18 -8.00
CA ARG A 55 0.84 -2.30 -7.68
C ARG A 55 -0.47 -3.05 -7.58
N LEU A 56 -0.65 -4.09 -8.39
CA LEU A 56 -1.83 -4.95 -8.36
C LEU A 56 -1.89 -5.81 -7.11
N GLU A 57 -0.76 -6.40 -6.73
CA GLU A 57 -0.68 -7.16 -5.50
C GLU A 57 -0.92 -6.25 -4.28
N LEU A 58 -0.41 -5.01 -4.30
CA LEU A 58 -0.74 -4.00 -3.28
C LEU A 58 -2.25 -3.74 -3.19
N SER A 59 -2.94 -3.54 -4.32
CA SER A 59 -4.40 -3.36 -4.35
C SER A 59 -5.16 -4.56 -3.76
N ARG A 60 -4.69 -5.78 -4.04
CA ARG A 60 -5.26 -7.01 -3.48
C ARG A 60 -5.08 -7.08 -1.96
N LEU A 61 -3.88 -6.76 -1.47
CA LEU A 61 -3.58 -6.69 -0.04
C LEU A 61 -4.37 -5.59 0.67
N ASP A 62 -4.56 -4.42 0.05
CA ASP A 62 -5.40 -3.34 0.57
C ASP A 62 -6.86 -3.78 0.73
N SER A 63 -7.38 -4.51 -0.25
CA SER A 63 -8.74 -5.06 -0.20
C SER A 63 -8.91 -6.07 0.93
N LEU A 64 -7.95 -6.98 1.11
CA LEU A 64 -7.95 -7.93 2.23
C LEU A 64 -7.85 -7.21 3.57
N LEU A 65 -6.97 -6.21 3.68
CA LEU A 65 -6.81 -5.42 4.90
C LEU A 65 -8.12 -4.71 5.25
N LYS A 66 -8.77 -4.06 4.28
CA LYS A 66 -10.06 -3.38 4.45
C LYS A 66 -11.14 -4.33 4.99
N ALA A 67 -11.21 -5.56 4.47
CA ALA A 67 -12.20 -6.54 4.89
C ALA A 67 -12.05 -6.95 6.36
N ILE A 68 -10.82 -7.04 6.87
CA ILE A 68 -10.55 -7.50 8.25
C ILE A 68 -10.34 -6.35 9.24
N TRP A 69 -10.12 -5.12 8.76
CA TRP A 69 -9.76 -3.97 9.59
C TRP A 69 -10.73 -3.72 10.75
N LYS A 70 -12.04 -3.81 10.48
CA LYS A 70 -13.07 -3.60 11.50
C LYS A 70 -13.00 -4.60 12.65
N GLN A 71 -12.60 -5.85 12.38
CA GLN A 71 -12.46 -6.89 13.40
C GLN A 71 -11.16 -6.69 14.19
N ALA A 72 -10.06 -6.43 13.49
CA ALA A 72 -8.76 -6.14 14.11
C ALA A 72 -8.84 -4.92 15.04
N ALA A 73 -9.47 -3.83 14.60
CA ALA A 73 -9.64 -2.60 15.39
C ALA A 73 -10.50 -2.78 16.65
N ARG A 74 -11.28 -3.87 16.74
CA ARG A 74 -12.07 -4.24 17.92
C ARG A 74 -11.34 -5.17 18.88
N GLY A 75 -10.09 -5.52 18.57
CA GLY A 75 -9.26 -6.39 19.42
C GLY A 75 -9.45 -7.88 19.17
N ASP A 76 -10.07 -8.29 18.05
CA ASP A 76 -10.03 -9.70 17.65
C ASP A 76 -8.57 -10.10 17.37
N SER A 77 -7.99 -10.91 18.26
CA SER A 77 -6.56 -11.25 18.23
C SER A 77 -6.14 -11.97 16.95
N THR A 78 -7.04 -12.74 16.35
CA THR A 78 -6.79 -13.41 15.08
C THR A 78 -6.76 -12.38 13.95
N ALA A 79 -7.76 -11.50 13.86
CA ALA A 79 -7.81 -10.44 12.85
C ALA A 79 -6.63 -9.46 12.97
N VAL A 80 -6.20 -9.12 14.19
CA VAL A 80 -4.98 -8.32 14.44
C VAL A 80 -3.76 -9.02 13.85
N GLY A 81 -3.59 -10.32 14.14
CA GLY A 81 -2.49 -11.11 13.59
C GLY A 81 -2.47 -11.15 12.06
N GLN A 82 -3.64 -11.27 11.42
CA GLN A 82 -3.74 -11.24 9.95
C GLN A 82 -3.47 -9.84 9.38
N ALA A 83 -3.97 -8.78 10.01
CA ALA A 83 -3.75 -7.39 9.58
C ALA A 83 -2.27 -7.01 9.62
N LEU A 84 -1.54 -7.43 10.66
CA LEU A 84 -0.10 -7.21 10.75
C LEU A 84 0.67 -7.93 9.65
N LYS A 85 0.29 -9.19 9.32
CA LYS A 85 0.91 -9.94 8.21
C LYS A 85 0.69 -9.26 6.86
N ILE A 86 -0.55 -8.84 6.57
CA ILE A 86 -0.88 -8.12 5.33
C ILE A 86 -0.07 -6.82 5.25
N THR A 87 0.00 -6.07 6.34
CA THR A 87 0.77 -4.81 6.39
C THR A 87 2.27 -5.03 6.17
N GLY A 88 2.84 -6.11 6.71
CA GLY A 88 4.25 -6.49 6.45
C GLY A 88 4.51 -6.86 4.98
N GLN A 89 3.60 -7.58 4.34
CA GLN A 89 3.68 -7.89 2.91
C GLN A 89 3.60 -6.61 2.06
N ARG A 90 2.71 -5.67 2.41
CA ARG A 90 2.61 -4.37 1.75
C ARG A 90 3.91 -3.58 1.83
N ALA A 91 4.52 -3.51 3.01
CA ALA A 91 5.81 -2.82 3.20
C ALA A 91 6.92 -3.42 2.31
N THR A 92 6.95 -4.75 2.17
CA THR A 92 7.91 -5.46 1.31
C THR A 92 7.71 -5.15 -0.18
N LEU A 93 6.47 -4.93 -0.61
CA LEU A 93 6.15 -4.60 -2.00
C LEU A 93 6.39 -3.11 -2.30
N LEU A 94 6.08 -2.23 -1.35
CA LEU A 94 6.37 -0.80 -1.45
C LEU A 94 7.88 -0.53 -1.53
N SER A 95 8.70 -1.25 -0.77
CA SER A 95 10.16 -1.12 -0.86
C SER A 95 10.71 -1.52 -2.23
N LYS A 96 10.13 -2.55 -2.88
CA LYS A 96 10.49 -2.94 -4.26
C LYS A 96 10.13 -1.89 -5.31
N LEU A 97 9.13 -1.05 -5.03
CA LEU A 97 8.68 0.03 -5.91
C LEU A 97 9.50 1.33 -5.71
N GLY A 98 10.40 1.37 -4.72
CA GLY A 98 11.08 2.61 -4.30
C GLY A 98 10.18 3.59 -3.56
N ASP A 99 8.95 3.21 -3.25
CA ASP A 99 7.88 4.04 -2.68
C ASP A 99 7.76 3.79 -1.16
N ASN A 100 8.90 3.73 -0.48
CA ASN A 100 8.96 3.49 0.97
C ASN A 100 9.12 4.82 1.74
N PRO A 101 8.05 5.36 2.34
CA PRO A 101 8.16 6.60 3.13
C PRO A 101 9.03 6.47 4.38
N LEU A 102 9.39 5.24 4.78
CA LEU A 102 10.29 4.99 5.93
C LEU A 102 11.78 4.92 5.55
N GLU A 103 12.10 4.83 4.26
CA GLU A 103 13.50 4.85 3.77
C GLU A 103 13.86 6.12 2.98
N SER A 104 12.92 7.07 2.85
CA SER A 104 13.23 8.40 2.33
C SER A 104 14.06 9.18 3.35
N GLY A 105 15.37 8.92 3.37
CA GLY A 105 16.39 9.86 3.84
C GLY A 105 16.22 10.40 5.27
N VAL A 106 15.82 9.59 6.25
CA VAL A 106 16.18 9.92 7.64
C VAL A 106 17.69 9.67 7.74
N SER A 107 18.47 10.69 7.43
CA SER A 107 19.83 10.79 7.93
C SER A 107 19.72 10.86 9.45
N THR A 108 19.87 9.71 10.11
CA THR A 108 20.03 9.64 11.56
C THR A 108 21.43 10.16 11.92
N GLU A 109 21.71 11.40 11.56
CA GLU A 109 22.68 12.19 12.31
C GLU A 109 21.97 12.51 13.63
N LEU A 110 22.09 11.60 14.59
CA LEU A 110 21.83 11.91 15.98
C LEU A 110 22.88 12.94 16.38
N ASP A 111 22.56 14.21 16.16
CA ASP A 111 23.30 15.31 16.74
C ASP A 111 23.27 15.13 18.26
N GLY A 112 24.47 15.00 18.86
CA GLY A 112 24.66 14.72 20.28
C GLY A 112 24.05 15.79 21.20
N SER A 113 23.60 16.91 20.65
CA SER A 113 22.88 17.99 21.34
C SER A 113 21.56 17.53 21.97
N VAL A 114 20.83 16.60 21.33
CA VAL A 114 19.52 16.14 21.84
C VAL A 114 19.68 15.33 23.13
N SER A 115 20.73 14.52 23.23
CA SER A 115 21.03 13.74 24.45
C SER A 115 21.36 14.65 25.64
N GLU A 116 22.02 15.78 25.40
CA GLU A 116 22.40 16.74 26.43
C GLU A 116 21.19 17.57 26.90
N GLU A 117 20.26 17.86 26.00
CA GLU A 117 19.02 18.57 26.31
C GLU A 117 17.99 17.68 27.04
N MET A 118 17.87 16.41 26.65
CA MET A 118 17.03 15.43 27.35
C MET A 118 17.53 15.12 28.77
N ALA A 119 18.85 15.06 28.97
CA ALA A 119 19.43 14.88 30.31
C ALA A 119 19.19 16.10 31.23
N ARG A 120 19.05 17.31 30.67
CA ARG A 120 18.69 18.52 31.43
C ARG A 120 17.23 18.56 31.85
N LEU A 121 16.34 18.05 31.00
CA LEU A 121 14.90 18.04 31.25
C LEU A 121 14.46 16.90 32.16
N TRP A 122 15.18 15.76 32.14
CA TRP A 122 14.91 14.63 33.02
C TRP A 122 15.55 14.84 34.41
N LYS A 123 14.78 15.36 35.36
CA LYS A 123 15.15 15.33 36.79
C LYS A 123 14.47 14.11 37.45
N PRO A 124 15.22 13.18 38.06
CA PRO A 124 14.66 11.94 38.64
C PRO A 124 13.83 12.14 39.93
N ALA A 125 13.34 13.35 40.22
CA ALA A 125 12.71 13.69 41.50
C ALA A 125 11.23 13.26 41.62
N ASP A 126 10.59 12.82 40.54
CA ASP A 126 9.13 12.55 40.54
C ASP A 126 8.74 11.09 40.82
N LEU A 127 9.72 10.20 41.07
CA LEU A 127 9.43 8.84 41.57
C LEU A 127 9.43 8.85 43.10
N LYS A 128 8.41 9.50 43.70
CA LYS A 128 8.01 9.12 45.05
C LYS A 128 7.49 7.69 44.98
N GLN A 129 8.28 6.77 45.54
CA GLN A 129 7.84 5.43 45.89
C GLN A 129 6.61 5.58 46.78
N GLY A 130 5.45 5.18 46.25
CA GLY A 130 4.25 4.98 47.04
C GLY A 130 4.43 3.72 47.88
N GLU A 131 4.39 3.91 49.19
CA GLU A 131 4.19 2.88 50.22
C GLU A 131 2.90 2.09 49.99
#